data_AF-A0A239CUS1-F1
#
_entry.id   AF-A0A239CUS1-F1
#
_cell.length_a   1.000
_cell.length_b   1.000
_cell.length_c   1.000
_cell.angle_alpha   90.00
_cell.angle_beta   90.00
_cell.angle_gamma   90.00
#
_symmetry.space_group_name_H-M   'P 1'
#
loop_
_entity.id
_entity.type
_entity.pdbx_description
1 polymer ?
#
loop_
_entity_poly.entity_id
_entity_poly.type
_entity_poly.pdbx_seq_one_letter_code
_entity_poly.pdbx_strand_id
1 'polypeptide(L)'
;MSGSDVAFHCSDALLGDERLSVGERVRRVFGLFDLTDDYSLNEELFTFLVRANDPAVARAVWAGYRSRLETQEISPQLRLALVVAWFEDVRTVETAFNELLGDDVRRLRDEGRLIELAAGPSHWRTAHVLEASGPVPWSCKRDVYAAVATLPELAPALFQALLRCYHNIYGALEPVEALTLLDRLDLPSDLEHLAPLRVVLSAGARNHYRSPELWEAALGDH
;
A
#
# COMPACT_ATOMS: atom_id res chain seq x y z
N MET A 1 -26.11 -20.28 -5.89
CA MET A 1 -25.65 -19.02 -5.27
C MET A 1 -24.18 -19.23 -4.96
N SER A 2 -23.31 -18.52 -5.67
CA SER A 2 -21.86 -18.60 -5.48
C SER A 2 -21.46 -17.95 -4.14
N GLY A 3 -20.22 -18.17 -3.69
CA GLY A 3 -19.68 -17.45 -2.52
C GLY A 3 -19.70 -15.93 -2.72
N SER A 4 -19.45 -15.47 -3.94
CA SER A 4 -19.49 -14.05 -4.30
C SER A 4 -20.92 -13.49 -4.33
N ASP A 5 -21.92 -14.27 -4.74
CA ASP A 5 -23.33 -13.85 -4.68
C ASP A 5 -23.76 -13.63 -3.21
N VAL A 6 -23.29 -14.49 -2.30
CA VAL A 6 -23.54 -14.34 -0.86
C VAL A 6 -22.82 -13.10 -0.32
N ALA A 7 -21.55 -12.91 -0.68
CA ALA A 7 -20.76 -11.77 -0.25
C ALA A 7 -21.44 -10.45 -0.64
N PHE A 8 -21.83 -10.32 -1.91
CA PHE A 8 -22.50 -9.14 -2.45
C PHE A 8 -23.86 -8.85 -1.80
N HIS A 9 -24.75 -9.83 -1.70
CA HIS A 9 -26.07 -9.59 -1.10
C HIS A 9 -26.00 -9.34 0.41
N CYS A 10 -25.05 -9.96 1.11
CA CYS A 10 -24.87 -9.73 2.53
C CYS A 10 -24.22 -8.37 2.82
N SER A 11 -23.26 -7.90 2.02
CA SER A 11 -22.63 -6.59 2.24
C SER A 11 -23.61 -5.44 2.04
N ASP A 12 -24.42 -5.46 0.98
CA ASP A 12 -25.45 -4.45 0.72
C ASP A 12 -26.44 -4.35 1.90
N ALA A 13 -26.95 -5.50 2.35
CA ALA A 13 -27.85 -5.57 3.50
C ALA A 13 -27.20 -5.06 4.80
N LEU A 14 -25.92 -5.36 5.02
CA LEU A 14 -25.18 -4.92 6.22
C LEU A 14 -24.89 -3.42 6.21
N LEU A 15 -24.52 -2.85 5.06
CA LEU A 15 -24.21 -1.42 4.92
C LEU A 15 -25.48 -0.56 4.96
N GLY A 16 -26.59 -1.10 4.42
CA GLY A 16 -27.91 -0.47 4.46
C GLY A 16 -28.66 -0.56 5.79
N ASP A 17 -28.19 -1.36 6.77
CA ASP A 17 -28.92 -1.54 8.03
C ASP A 17 -28.82 -0.31 8.96
N GLU A 18 -29.79 0.60 8.83
CA GLU A 18 -29.84 1.85 9.58
C GLU A 18 -29.88 1.72 11.10
N ARG A 19 -30.22 0.52 11.61
CA ARG A 19 -30.26 0.22 13.05
C ARG A 19 -28.87 0.05 13.65
N LEU A 20 -27.86 -0.20 12.82
CA LEU A 20 -26.47 -0.35 13.24
C LEU A 20 -25.73 0.99 13.15
N SER A 21 -24.82 1.23 14.09
CA SER A 21 -23.87 2.32 13.94
C SER A 21 -22.95 2.10 12.74
N VAL A 22 -22.41 3.16 12.16
CA VAL A 22 -21.48 3.10 11.03
C VAL A 22 -20.30 2.14 11.31
N GLY A 23 -19.72 2.23 12.52
CA GLY A 23 -18.63 1.37 12.93
C GLY A 23 -19.03 -0.11 12.99
N GLU A 24 -20.27 -0.43 13.37
CA GLU A 24 -20.77 -1.81 13.37
C GLU A 24 -21.00 -2.34 11.95
N ARG A 25 -21.55 -1.53 11.04
CA ARG A 25 -21.76 -1.93 9.65
C ARG A 25 -20.45 -2.27 8.97
N VAL A 26 -19.48 -1.34 9.05
CA VAL A 26 -18.15 -1.52 8.48
C VAL A 26 -17.45 -2.74 9.09
N ARG A 27 -17.48 -2.89 10.41
CA ARG A 27 -16.89 -4.05 11.10
C ARG A 27 -17.49 -5.38 10.64
N ARG A 28 -18.79 -5.44 10.40
CA ARG A 28 -19.47 -6.67 9.93
C ARG A 28 -19.11 -7.02 8.50
N VAL A 29 -19.02 -6.05 7.59
CA VAL A 29 -18.55 -6.29 6.21
C VAL A 29 -17.11 -6.80 6.22
N PHE A 30 -16.27 -6.19 7.04
CA PHE A 30 -14.90 -6.63 7.24
C PHE A 30 -14.79 -8.03 7.87
N GLY A 31 -15.67 -8.38 8.80
CA GLY A 31 -15.77 -9.74 9.33
C GLY A 31 -16.25 -10.75 8.29
N LEU A 32 -17.15 -10.35 7.38
CA LEU A 32 -17.55 -11.16 6.23
C LEU A 32 -16.36 -11.37 5.28
N PHE A 33 -15.56 -10.32 5.05
CA PHE A 33 -14.34 -10.40 4.26
C PHE A 33 -13.33 -11.38 4.88
N ASP A 34 -13.11 -11.34 6.18
CA ASP A 34 -12.21 -12.28 6.85
C ASP A 34 -12.66 -13.75 6.72
N LEU A 35 -13.97 -13.99 6.55
CA LEU A 35 -14.55 -15.33 6.41
C LEU A 35 -14.53 -15.84 4.97
N THR A 36 -14.79 -14.98 3.99
CA THR A 36 -14.95 -15.39 2.59
C THR A 36 -13.73 -15.12 1.73
N ASP A 37 -12.84 -14.22 2.18
CA ASP A 37 -11.74 -13.68 1.39
C ASP A 37 -12.20 -13.25 0.00
N ASP A 38 -13.33 -12.53 -0.09
CA ASP A 38 -13.92 -12.13 -1.37
C ASP A 38 -13.60 -10.66 -1.66
N TYR A 39 -12.93 -10.42 -2.79
CA TYR A 39 -12.52 -9.09 -3.23
C TYR A 39 -13.68 -8.10 -3.36
N SER A 40 -14.87 -8.55 -3.78
CA SER A 40 -16.05 -7.68 -4.01
C SER A 40 -16.45 -6.91 -2.76
N LEU A 41 -16.18 -7.44 -1.56
CA LEU A 41 -16.45 -6.75 -0.30
C LEU A 41 -15.61 -5.48 -0.13
N ASN A 42 -14.42 -5.43 -0.71
CA ASN A 42 -13.60 -4.22 -0.74
C ASN A 42 -14.16 -3.18 -1.71
N GLU A 43 -14.74 -3.60 -2.84
CA GLU A 43 -15.43 -2.71 -3.78
C GLU A 43 -16.69 -2.09 -3.16
N GLU A 44 -17.42 -2.87 -2.35
CA GLU A 44 -18.58 -2.38 -1.59
C GLU A 44 -18.16 -1.39 -0.51
N LEU A 45 -17.08 -1.66 0.23
CA LEU A 45 -16.52 -0.71 1.19
C LEU A 45 -16.03 0.58 0.52
N PHE A 46 -15.38 0.46 -0.65
CA PHE A 46 -14.98 1.60 -1.46
C PHE A 46 -16.20 2.43 -1.87
N THR A 47 -17.22 1.79 -2.42
CA THR A 47 -18.46 2.45 -2.86
C THR A 47 -19.16 3.12 -1.68
N PHE A 48 -19.24 2.46 -0.54
CA PHE A 48 -19.82 3.00 0.68
C PHE A 48 -19.07 4.25 1.18
N LEU A 49 -17.74 4.18 1.23
CA LEU A 49 -16.89 5.31 1.63
C LEU A 49 -17.08 6.52 0.71
N VAL A 50 -17.02 6.30 -0.60
CA VAL A 50 -17.15 7.37 -1.61
C VAL A 50 -18.55 7.99 -1.61
N ARG A 51 -19.61 7.16 -1.47
CA ARG A 51 -21.00 7.65 -1.47
C ARG A 51 -21.38 8.37 -0.20
N ALA A 52 -20.94 7.88 0.96
CA ALA A 52 -21.36 8.44 2.24
C ALA A 52 -20.84 9.87 2.45
N ASN A 53 -19.64 10.17 1.97
CA ASN A 53 -18.95 11.46 2.21
C ASN A 53 -18.99 11.88 3.70
N ASP A 54 -18.88 10.89 4.60
CA ASP A 54 -18.99 11.06 6.05
C ASP A 54 -17.64 10.70 6.71
N PRO A 55 -17.03 11.62 7.47
CA PRO A 55 -15.80 11.35 8.22
C PRO A 55 -15.90 10.16 9.19
N ALA A 56 -17.08 9.86 9.74
CA ALA A 56 -17.27 8.69 10.59
C ALA A 56 -17.15 7.37 9.81
N VAL A 57 -17.64 7.35 8.57
CA VAL A 57 -17.47 6.20 7.65
C VAL A 57 -16.00 6.05 7.29
N ALA A 58 -15.33 7.13 6.89
CA ALA A 58 -13.90 7.09 6.54
C ALA A 58 -13.06 6.54 7.70
N ARG A 59 -13.23 7.08 8.92
CA ARG A 59 -12.53 6.58 10.12
C ARG A 59 -12.76 5.10 10.38
N ALA A 60 -14.01 4.62 10.24
CA ALA A 60 -14.32 3.22 10.47
C ALA A 60 -13.67 2.31 9.42
N VAL A 61 -13.68 2.72 8.14
CA VAL A 61 -13.08 1.96 7.05
C VAL A 61 -11.55 1.88 7.22
N TRP A 62 -10.88 3.01 7.42
CA TRP A 62 -9.43 3.03 7.59
C TRP A 62 -8.97 2.29 8.85
N ALA A 63 -9.71 2.38 9.97
CA ALA A 63 -9.42 1.57 11.15
C ALA A 63 -9.51 0.07 10.85
N GLY A 64 -10.48 -0.36 10.03
CA GLY A 64 -10.62 -1.75 9.63
C GLY A 64 -9.48 -2.24 8.73
N TYR A 65 -8.99 -1.42 7.80
CA TYR A 65 -7.79 -1.74 7.02
C TYR A 65 -6.54 -1.80 7.88
N ARG A 66 -6.30 -0.78 8.72
CA ARG A 66 -5.14 -0.71 9.62
C ARG A 66 -5.03 -1.96 10.49
N SER A 67 -6.13 -2.36 11.13
CA SER A 67 -6.16 -3.55 11.99
C SER A 67 -5.79 -4.84 11.25
N ARG A 68 -6.17 -4.97 9.97
CA ARG A 68 -5.84 -6.16 9.17
C ARG A 68 -4.42 -6.13 8.61
N LEU A 69 -3.88 -4.95 8.39
CA LEU A 69 -2.48 -4.79 7.95
C LEU A 69 -1.49 -4.93 9.11
N GLU A 70 -1.95 -4.87 10.34
CA GLU A 70 -1.15 -5.04 11.54
C GLU A 70 -0.81 -6.53 11.82
N THR A 71 -1.24 -7.46 10.96
CA THR A 71 -0.89 -8.88 11.01
C THR A 71 0.32 -9.20 10.15
N GLN A 72 1.10 -10.20 10.57
CA GLN A 72 2.31 -10.63 9.86
C GLN A 72 2.01 -11.06 8.41
N GLU A 73 0.92 -11.80 8.21
CA GLU A 73 0.43 -12.21 6.91
C GLU A 73 -0.92 -11.56 6.64
N ILE A 74 -1.11 -11.10 5.40
CA ILE A 74 -2.38 -10.56 4.92
C ILE A 74 -2.90 -11.41 3.76
N SER A 75 -4.22 -11.44 3.60
CA SER A 75 -4.83 -12.15 2.49
C SER A 75 -4.38 -11.57 1.13
N PRO A 76 -4.27 -12.42 0.09
CA PRO A 76 -4.03 -11.94 -1.28
C PRO A 76 -5.08 -10.94 -1.76
N GLN A 77 -6.35 -11.10 -1.38
CA GLN A 77 -7.40 -10.15 -1.77
C GLN A 77 -7.29 -8.83 -1.04
N LEU A 78 -6.82 -8.81 0.22
CA LEU A 78 -6.55 -7.56 0.92
C LEU A 78 -5.41 -6.80 0.24
N ARG A 79 -4.34 -7.52 -0.15
CA ARG A 79 -3.23 -6.94 -0.91
C ARG A 79 -3.69 -6.42 -2.27
N LEU A 80 -4.54 -7.18 -2.97
CA LEU A 80 -5.12 -6.76 -4.25
C LEU A 80 -5.98 -5.51 -4.09
N ALA A 81 -6.82 -5.45 -3.06
CA ALA A 81 -7.63 -4.28 -2.75
C ALA A 81 -6.78 -3.03 -2.49
N LEU A 82 -5.70 -3.14 -1.72
CA LEU A 82 -4.76 -2.02 -1.50
C LEU A 82 -4.24 -1.43 -2.81
N VAL A 83 -3.84 -2.30 -3.74
CA VAL A 83 -3.31 -1.84 -5.02
C VAL A 83 -4.45 -1.29 -5.89
N VAL A 84 -5.41 -2.13 -6.25
CA VAL A 84 -6.40 -1.82 -7.30
C VAL A 84 -7.47 -0.83 -6.84
N ALA A 85 -8.04 -1.03 -5.65
CA ALA A 85 -9.15 -0.19 -5.18
C ALA A 85 -8.67 1.14 -4.56
N TRP A 86 -7.46 1.17 -4.01
CA TRP A 86 -6.99 2.31 -3.23
C TRP A 86 -5.82 3.05 -3.86
N PHE A 87 -4.75 2.37 -4.29
CA PHE A 87 -3.54 3.05 -4.77
C PHE A 87 -3.53 3.35 -6.27
N GLU A 88 -4.28 2.61 -7.09
CA GLU A 88 -4.40 2.89 -8.52
C GLU A 88 -5.48 3.93 -8.84
N ASP A 89 -6.42 4.18 -7.93
CA ASP A 89 -7.49 5.16 -8.13
C ASP A 89 -7.03 6.56 -7.73
N VAL A 90 -6.91 7.45 -8.71
CA VAL A 90 -6.52 8.86 -8.53
C VAL A 90 -7.40 9.65 -7.57
N ARG A 91 -8.63 9.18 -7.29
CA ARG A 91 -9.57 9.82 -6.36
C ARG A 91 -9.26 9.50 -4.90
N THR A 92 -8.60 8.38 -4.63
CA THR A 92 -8.41 7.86 -3.27
C THR A 92 -6.95 7.66 -2.90
N VAL A 93 -6.03 7.55 -3.87
CA VAL A 93 -4.62 7.19 -3.66
C VAL A 93 -3.90 8.02 -2.59
N GLU A 94 -4.02 9.34 -2.64
CA GLU A 94 -3.35 10.22 -1.66
C GLU A 94 -3.94 10.03 -0.27
N THR A 95 -5.28 10.08 -0.16
CA THR A 95 -5.99 9.88 1.11
C THR A 95 -5.70 8.51 1.69
N ALA A 96 -5.79 7.45 0.89
CA ALA A 96 -5.55 6.08 1.34
C ALA A 96 -4.10 5.89 1.81
N PHE A 97 -3.12 6.41 1.07
CA PHE A 97 -1.72 6.30 1.47
C PHE A 97 -1.42 7.04 2.77
N ASN A 98 -1.98 8.25 2.92
CA ASN A 98 -1.84 9.06 4.13
C ASN A 98 -2.53 8.39 5.33
N GLU A 99 -3.75 7.90 5.14
CA GLU A 99 -4.52 7.20 6.17
C GLU A 99 -3.91 5.85 6.55
N LEU A 100 -3.19 5.16 5.67
CA LEU A 100 -2.61 3.86 6.03
C LEU A 100 -1.18 3.97 6.58
N LEU A 101 -0.44 5.03 6.19
CA LEU A 101 0.96 5.17 6.58
C LEU A 101 1.43 6.63 6.71
N GLY A 102 1.14 7.49 5.73
CA GLY A 102 1.78 8.80 5.62
C GLY A 102 1.59 9.71 6.84
N ASP A 103 0.38 9.72 7.41
CA ASP A 103 0.08 10.57 8.57
C ASP A 103 0.78 10.09 9.84
N ASP A 104 0.89 8.76 10.03
CA ASP A 104 1.63 8.20 11.16
C ASP A 104 3.12 8.46 11.04
N VAL A 105 3.70 8.36 9.84
CA VAL A 105 5.11 8.67 9.60
C VAL A 105 5.41 10.13 9.92
N ARG A 106 4.58 11.06 9.43
CA ARG A 106 4.76 12.50 9.70
C ARG A 106 4.63 12.79 11.19
N ARG A 107 3.57 12.30 11.83
CA ARG A 107 3.33 12.48 13.26
C ARG A 107 4.46 11.91 14.11
N LEU A 108 4.85 10.65 13.90
CA LEU A 108 5.90 10.00 14.68
C LEU A 108 7.28 10.62 14.44
N ARG A 109 7.56 11.11 13.23
CA ARG A 109 8.79 11.88 12.95
C ARG A 109 8.82 13.16 13.79
N ASP A 110 7.74 13.93 13.79
CA ASP A 110 7.66 15.21 14.50
C ASP A 110 7.73 15.01 16.03
N GLU A 111 7.25 13.85 16.51
CA GLU A 111 7.35 13.44 17.92
C GLU A 111 8.70 12.78 18.30
N GLY A 112 9.61 12.55 17.35
CA GLY A 112 10.89 11.85 17.60
C GLY A 112 10.73 10.36 17.92
N ARG A 113 9.61 9.74 17.49
CA ARG A 113 9.19 8.37 17.79
C ARG A 113 9.14 7.47 16.56
N LEU A 114 9.86 7.84 15.50
CA LEU A 114 9.82 7.14 14.21
C LEU A 114 10.14 5.64 14.31
N ILE A 115 10.99 5.26 15.28
CA ILE A 115 11.36 3.87 15.56
C ILE A 115 10.15 2.96 15.88
N GLU A 116 9.02 3.52 16.32
CA GLU A 116 7.80 2.74 16.58
C GLU A 116 7.22 2.09 15.32
N LEU A 117 7.51 2.65 14.13
CA LEU A 117 7.13 2.02 12.86
C LEU A 117 7.89 0.73 12.58
N ALA A 118 9.06 0.53 13.20
CA ALA A 118 9.87 -0.68 13.03
C ALA A 118 9.55 -1.76 14.06
N ALA A 119 8.53 -1.58 14.90
CA ALA A 119 8.20 -2.49 15.99
C ALA A 119 6.74 -2.95 15.99
N GLY A 120 6.53 -4.16 16.51
CA GLY A 120 5.20 -4.70 16.80
C GLY A 120 4.26 -4.72 15.58
N PRO A 121 2.95 -4.54 15.78
CA PRO A 121 1.98 -4.56 14.69
C PRO A 121 2.18 -3.43 13.67
N SER A 122 2.74 -2.28 14.08
CA SER A 122 3.02 -1.15 13.19
C SER A 122 4.09 -1.47 12.14
N HIS A 123 5.05 -2.34 12.47
CA HIS A 123 6.02 -2.87 11.50
C HIS A 123 5.35 -3.55 10.32
N TRP A 124 4.44 -4.50 10.60
CA TRP A 124 3.75 -5.25 9.55
C TRP A 124 2.94 -4.34 8.65
N ARG A 125 2.14 -3.44 9.24
CA ARG A 125 1.35 -2.50 8.46
C ARG A 125 2.22 -1.62 7.58
N THR A 126 3.31 -1.09 8.13
CA THR A 126 4.24 -0.25 7.37
C THR A 126 4.84 -1.01 6.21
N ALA A 127 5.30 -2.24 6.44
CA ALA A 127 5.85 -3.10 5.40
C ALA A 127 4.82 -3.39 4.28
N HIS A 128 3.62 -3.82 4.63
CA HIS A 128 2.57 -4.14 3.65
C HIS A 128 2.16 -2.91 2.83
N VAL A 129 2.04 -1.74 3.45
CA VAL A 129 1.70 -0.49 2.75
C VAL A 129 2.83 -0.07 1.80
N LEU A 130 4.09 -0.14 2.24
CA LEU A 130 5.25 0.14 1.38
C LEU A 130 5.27 -0.78 0.16
N GLU A 131 5.16 -2.09 0.38
CA GLU A 131 5.17 -3.07 -0.71
C GLU A 131 4.01 -2.86 -1.71
N ALA A 132 2.84 -2.44 -1.24
CA ALA A 132 1.70 -2.15 -2.11
C ALA A 132 1.79 -0.78 -2.81
N SER A 133 2.61 0.16 -2.32
CA SER A 133 2.60 1.57 -2.75
C SER A 133 3.27 1.86 -4.10
N GLY A 134 3.47 0.85 -4.95
CA GLY A 134 3.98 0.99 -6.31
C GLY A 134 3.23 2.07 -7.14
N PRO A 135 1.88 1.99 -7.23
CA PRO A 135 1.08 2.97 -7.97
C PRO A 135 1.04 4.38 -7.36
N VAL A 136 1.35 4.54 -6.07
CA VAL A 136 1.23 5.82 -5.37
C VAL A 136 2.14 6.87 -6.03
N PRO A 137 1.65 8.07 -6.37
CA PRO A 137 2.47 9.12 -6.95
C PRO A 137 3.70 9.45 -6.09
N TRP A 138 4.84 9.69 -6.74
CA TRP A 138 6.09 9.98 -6.02
C TRP A 138 5.97 11.15 -5.05
N SER A 139 5.26 12.21 -5.45
CA SER A 139 5.01 13.39 -4.61
C SER A 139 4.34 13.06 -3.27
N CYS A 140 3.54 12.00 -3.20
CA CYS A 140 2.83 11.58 -1.99
C CYS A 140 3.71 10.74 -1.06
N LYS A 141 4.67 9.99 -1.62
CA LYS A 141 5.46 9.00 -0.87
C LYS A 141 6.91 9.39 -0.62
N ARG A 142 7.44 10.41 -1.30
CA ARG A 142 8.86 10.82 -1.19
C ARG A 142 9.30 11.10 0.26
N ASP A 143 8.56 11.93 0.98
CA ASP A 143 8.92 12.30 2.36
C ASP A 143 8.75 11.14 3.33
N VAL A 144 7.73 10.30 3.11
CA VAL A 144 7.48 9.06 3.85
C VAL A 144 8.63 8.08 3.64
N TYR A 145 9.02 7.82 2.39
CA TYR A 145 10.12 6.94 2.03
C TYR A 145 11.44 7.43 2.62
N ALA A 146 11.72 8.73 2.53
CA ALA A 146 12.93 9.32 3.08
C ALA A 146 13.03 9.17 4.61
N ALA A 147 11.89 9.26 5.31
CA ALA A 147 11.81 9.00 6.74
C ALA A 147 11.99 7.51 7.05
N VAL A 148 11.27 6.62 6.36
CA VAL A 148 11.38 5.18 6.59
C VAL A 148 12.78 4.63 6.26
N ALA A 149 13.50 5.22 5.30
CA ALA A 149 14.87 4.84 4.96
C ALA A 149 15.87 4.99 6.13
N THR A 150 15.49 5.65 7.23
CA THR A 150 16.32 5.69 8.45
C THR A 150 16.09 4.49 9.38
N LEU A 151 15.20 3.57 9.03
CA LEU A 151 14.82 2.39 9.82
C LEU A 151 15.29 1.12 9.10
N PRO A 152 16.42 0.51 9.51
CA PRO A 152 16.99 -0.65 8.83
C PRO A 152 16.02 -1.84 8.69
N GLU A 153 15.15 -2.05 9.68
CA GLU A 153 14.17 -3.13 9.70
C GLU A 153 13.16 -3.03 8.55
N LEU A 154 12.95 -1.83 8.00
CA LEU A 154 12.02 -1.58 6.89
C LEU A 154 12.73 -1.47 5.54
N ALA A 155 14.07 -1.60 5.49
CA ALA A 155 14.83 -1.53 4.25
C ALA A 155 14.37 -2.56 3.19
N PRO A 156 14.06 -3.84 3.53
CA PRO A 156 13.54 -4.79 2.55
C PRO A 156 12.20 -4.37 1.95
N ALA A 157 11.25 -3.91 2.78
CA ALA A 157 9.95 -3.45 2.31
C ALA A 157 10.06 -2.19 1.44
N LEU A 158 10.96 -1.27 1.80
CA LEU A 158 11.21 -0.06 1.02
C LEU A 158 11.90 -0.36 -0.33
N PHE A 159 12.81 -1.33 -0.37
CA PHE A 159 13.36 -1.84 -1.62
C PHE A 159 12.27 -2.42 -2.52
N GLN A 160 11.40 -3.27 -1.97
CA GLN A 160 10.25 -3.83 -2.69
C GLN A 160 9.30 -2.75 -3.19
N ALA A 161 9.09 -1.70 -2.41
CA ALA A 161 8.27 -0.55 -2.79
C ALA A 161 8.82 0.19 -4.01
N LEU A 162 10.15 0.40 -4.07
CA LEU A 162 10.82 0.99 -5.23
C LEU A 162 10.74 0.06 -6.45
N LEU A 163 11.06 -1.22 -6.27
CA LEU A 163 11.05 -2.21 -7.34
C LEU A 163 9.64 -2.36 -7.95
N ARG A 164 8.61 -2.48 -7.11
CA ARG A 164 7.21 -2.56 -7.57
C ARG A 164 6.75 -1.25 -8.20
N CYS A 165 7.19 -0.10 -7.70
CA CYS A 165 6.93 1.18 -8.37
C CYS A 165 7.55 1.23 -9.77
N TYR A 166 8.77 0.70 -9.95
CA TYR A 166 9.38 0.62 -11.27
C TYR A 166 8.56 -0.31 -12.20
N HIS A 167 8.07 -1.44 -11.70
CA HIS A 167 7.29 -2.41 -12.48
C HIS A 167 5.77 -2.18 -12.51
N ASN A 168 5.27 -1.04 -12.03
CA ASN A 168 3.84 -0.73 -12.08
C ASN A 168 3.53 0.27 -13.20
N ILE A 169 2.42 0.07 -13.91
CA ILE A 169 2.02 0.93 -15.04
C ILE A 169 1.71 2.37 -14.61
N TYR A 170 1.20 2.54 -13.39
CA TYR A 170 0.96 3.83 -12.74
C TYR A 170 2.16 4.32 -11.94
N GLY A 171 3.13 3.45 -11.69
CA GLY A 171 4.36 3.79 -11.00
C GLY A 171 5.16 4.85 -11.76
N ALA A 172 5.68 5.82 -11.03
CA ALA A 172 6.45 6.92 -11.59
C ALA A 172 7.51 7.34 -10.58
N LEU A 173 8.66 6.67 -10.59
CA LEU A 173 9.79 7.06 -9.75
C LEU A 173 10.41 8.38 -10.24
N GLU A 174 10.94 9.16 -9.31
CA GLU A 174 11.94 10.20 -9.63
C GLU A 174 13.33 9.56 -9.56
N PRO A 175 13.99 9.27 -10.71
CA PRO A 175 15.09 8.32 -10.74
C PRO A 175 16.27 8.70 -9.85
N VAL A 176 16.66 9.99 -9.84
CA VAL A 176 17.76 10.50 -9.03
C VAL A 176 17.45 10.39 -7.53
N GLU A 177 16.23 10.74 -7.12
CA GLU A 177 15.82 10.68 -5.72
C GLU A 177 15.65 9.22 -5.26
N ALA A 178 15.08 8.36 -6.11
CA ALA A 178 14.92 6.93 -5.86
C ALA A 178 16.27 6.22 -5.75
N LEU A 179 17.24 6.55 -6.60
CA LEU A 179 18.61 6.03 -6.52
C LEU A 179 19.30 6.49 -5.23
N THR A 180 19.17 7.78 -4.89
CA THR A 180 19.70 8.33 -3.63
C THR A 180 19.10 7.62 -2.41
N LEU A 181 17.81 7.29 -2.45
CA LEU A 181 17.16 6.51 -1.41
C LEU A 181 17.73 5.09 -1.33
N LEU A 182 17.85 4.42 -2.48
CA LEU A 182 18.34 3.05 -2.59
C LEU A 182 19.78 2.90 -2.07
N ASP A 183 20.64 3.90 -2.31
CA ASP A 183 22.03 3.91 -1.84
C ASP A 183 22.17 4.15 -0.33
N ARG A 184 21.10 4.63 0.33
CA ARG A 184 21.05 4.75 1.79
C ARG A 184 20.59 3.48 2.50
N LEU A 185 20.01 2.54 1.77
CA LEU A 185 19.52 1.29 2.35
C LEU A 185 20.68 0.31 2.52
N ASP A 186 20.84 -0.21 3.73
CA ASP A 186 21.78 -1.28 4.03
C ASP A 186 21.20 -2.61 3.54
N LEU A 187 21.36 -2.88 2.24
CA LEU A 187 20.85 -4.07 1.55
C LEU A 187 21.99 -5.01 1.17
N PRO A 188 21.78 -6.34 1.21
CA PRO A 188 22.73 -7.30 0.65
C PRO A 188 23.05 -6.96 -0.82
N SER A 189 24.33 -6.96 -1.18
CA SER A 189 24.77 -6.59 -2.53
C SER A 189 24.31 -7.57 -3.62
N ASP A 190 24.01 -8.80 -3.23
CA ASP A 190 23.51 -9.90 -4.06
C ASP A 190 21.98 -10.01 -4.06
N LEU A 191 21.28 -9.07 -3.42
CA LEU A 191 19.82 -9.06 -3.42
C LEU A 191 19.30 -9.00 -4.86
N GLU A 192 18.43 -9.95 -5.18
CA GLU A 192 17.83 -10.09 -6.51
C GLU A 192 17.24 -8.74 -6.96
N HIS A 193 17.49 -8.39 -8.23
CA HIS A 193 17.03 -7.15 -8.86
C HIS A 193 17.61 -5.82 -8.33
N LEU A 194 18.44 -5.83 -7.27
CA LEU A 194 19.05 -4.60 -6.74
C LEU A 194 19.97 -3.92 -7.77
N ALA A 195 20.90 -4.68 -8.36
CA ALA A 195 21.82 -4.14 -9.37
C ALA A 195 21.07 -3.69 -10.65
N PRO A 196 20.15 -4.48 -11.23
CA PRO A 196 19.32 -4.02 -12.35
C PRO A 196 18.55 -2.74 -12.05
N LEU A 197 17.94 -2.62 -10.86
CA LEU A 197 17.20 -1.42 -10.47
C LEU A 197 18.12 -0.19 -10.38
N ARG A 198 19.33 -0.32 -9.84
CA ARG A 198 20.32 0.78 -9.83
C ARG A 198 20.68 1.23 -11.24
N VAL A 199 20.87 0.29 -12.17
CA VAL A 199 21.24 0.58 -13.56
C VAL A 199 20.14 1.39 -14.26
N VAL A 200 18.89 0.92 -14.20
CA VAL A 200 17.78 1.62 -14.90
C VAL A 200 17.48 2.98 -14.29
N LEU A 201 17.59 3.14 -12.96
CA LEU A 201 17.43 4.44 -12.31
C LEU A 201 18.57 5.41 -12.67
N SER A 202 19.81 4.91 -12.78
CA SER A 202 20.96 5.70 -13.23
C SER A 202 20.81 6.17 -14.68
N ALA A 203 20.12 5.37 -15.52
CA ALA A 203 19.76 5.74 -16.88
C ALA A 203 18.56 6.70 -16.97
N GLY A 204 17.96 7.09 -15.84
CA GLY A 204 16.81 8.00 -15.78
C GLY A 204 15.46 7.35 -16.03
N ALA A 205 15.36 6.01 -15.98
CA ALA A 205 14.10 5.31 -16.18
C ALA A 205 13.15 5.50 -15.00
N ARG A 206 11.95 6.02 -15.27
CA ARG A 206 10.92 6.28 -14.24
C ARG A 206 10.07 5.06 -13.93
N ASN A 207 9.86 4.20 -14.92
CA ASN A 207 9.18 2.91 -14.80
C ASN A 207 9.56 2.01 -15.99
N HIS A 208 9.34 0.70 -15.83
CA HIS A 208 9.62 -0.33 -16.81
C HIS A 208 8.80 -0.16 -18.09
N TYR A 209 7.52 0.23 -17.99
CA TYR A 209 6.62 0.32 -19.14
C TYR A 209 7.01 1.39 -20.16
N ARG A 210 7.80 2.40 -19.77
CA ARG A 210 8.29 3.45 -20.67
C ARG A 210 9.63 3.13 -21.31
N SER A 211 10.38 2.18 -20.75
CA SER A 211 11.71 1.80 -21.22
C SER A 211 12.00 0.33 -20.88
N PRO A 212 11.21 -0.63 -21.40
CA PRO A 212 11.33 -2.04 -21.05
C PRO A 212 12.71 -2.61 -21.41
N GLU A 213 13.30 -2.13 -22.51
CA GLU A 213 14.61 -2.50 -23.01
C GLU A 213 15.74 -2.21 -22.02
N LEU A 214 15.60 -1.16 -21.19
CA LEU A 214 16.60 -0.83 -20.18
C LEU A 214 16.63 -1.89 -19.08
N TRP A 215 15.49 -2.47 -18.74
CA TRP A 215 15.42 -3.55 -17.75
C TRP A 215 16.02 -4.84 -18.29
N GLU A 216 15.67 -5.22 -19.52
CA GLU A 216 16.23 -6.40 -20.20
C GLU A 216 17.75 -6.30 -20.30
N ALA A 217 18.28 -5.16 -20.76
CA ALA A 217 19.72 -4.91 -20.81
C ALA A 217 20.39 -4.95 -19.42
N ALA A 218 19.69 -4.49 -18.38
CA ALA A 218 20.21 -4.45 -17.01
C ALA A 218 20.22 -5.83 -16.32
N LEU A 219 19.36 -6.76 -16.74
CA LEU A 219 19.42 -8.16 -16.31
C LEU A 219 20.62 -8.90 -16.93
N GLY A 220 21.10 -8.43 -18.09
CA GLY A 220 22.16 -9.06 -18.88
C GLY A 220 21.65 -10.29 -19.62
N ASP A 221 22.13 -10.50 -20.84
CA ASP A 221 22.00 -11.79 -21.51
C ASP A 221 22.81 -12.82 -20.69
N HIS A 222 22.13 -13.71 -19.98
CA HIS A 222 22.74 -14.93 -19.43
C HIS A 222 23.09 -15.91 -20.56
#